data_AF-A0A9K3D7I7-F1
#
_entry.id   AF-A0A9K3D7I7-F1
#
_cell.length_a   1.000
_cell.length_b   1.000
_cell.length_c   1.000
_cell.angle_alpha   90.00
_cell.angle_beta   90.00
_cell.angle_gamma   90.00
#
_symmetry.space_group_name_H-M   'P 1'
#
loop_
_entity.id
_entity.type
_entity.pdbx_description
1 polymer ?
#
loop_
_entity_poly.entity_id
_entity_poly.type
_entity_poly.pdbx_seq_one_letter_code
_entity_poly.pdbx_strand_id
1 'polypeptide(L)'
;IVHECAFPDRSAGESGHMCDMYLSKKMDPESLDFLQVHSMFALNRREAEPSLLQRLREGYIIVCSRYAYSGVAYSMSKGTHSLETLAAYDKGHLEPHQVIMLPVRVEEAEK
;
A
#
# COMPACT_ATOMS: atom_id res chain seq x y z
N ILE A 1 19.31 -6.14 12.58
CA ILE A 1 19.54 -5.58 11.22
C ILE A 1 18.20 -5.05 10.74
N VAL A 2 18.15 -3.86 10.13
CA VAL A 2 16.90 -3.25 9.65
C VAL A 2 16.83 -3.33 8.13
N HIS A 3 15.68 -3.74 7.60
CA HIS A 3 15.34 -3.66 6.19
C HIS A 3 14.23 -2.63 6.02
N GLU A 4 14.53 -1.56 5.28
CA GLU A 4 13.58 -0.48 5.01
C GLU A 4 12.84 -0.72 3.70
N CYS A 5 11.53 -0.48 3.70
CA CYS A 5 10.68 -0.67 2.55
C CYS A 5 9.61 0.43 2.45
N ALA A 6 8.96 0.58 1.29
CA ALA A 6 7.85 1.52 1.13
C ALA A 6 6.80 0.96 0.16
N PHE A 7 5.53 1.29 0.40
CA PHE A 7 4.43 0.91 -0.48
C PHE A 7 3.69 2.13 -1.08
N PRO A 8 3.38 2.10 -2.39
CA PRO A 8 3.69 1.03 -3.34
C PRO A 8 5.19 0.90 -3.60
N ASP A 9 5.65 -0.34 -3.77
CA ASP A 9 6.97 -0.60 -4.31
C ASP A 9 6.90 -0.41 -5.83
N ARG A 10 7.38 0.74 -6.30
CA ARG A 10 7.37 1.11 -7.72
C ARG A 10 8.36 0.30 -8.56
N SER A 11 9.28 -0.42 -7.91
CA SER A 11 10.24 -1.31 -8.58
C SER A 11 9.74 -2.74 -8.73
N ALA A 12 8.64 -3.09 -8.05
CA ALA A 12 8.04 -4.43 -8.11
C ALA A 12 7.29 -4.64 -9.43
N GLY A 13 7.96 -5.26 -10.41
CA GLY A 13 7.33 -5.82 -11.61
C GLY A 13 6.31 -4.92 -12.31
N GLU A 14 5.21 -5.52 -12.76
CA GLU A 14 4.13 -4.82 -13.47
C GLU A 14 3.26 -4.00 -12.50
N SER A 15 2.95 -4.51 -11.30
CA SER A 15 2.11 -3.81 -10.33
C SER A 15 2.71 -2.49 -9.86
N GLY A 16 4.02 -2.45 -9.66
CA GLY A 16 4.78 -1.26 -9.28
C GLY A 16 4.79 -0.21 -10.38
N HIS A 17 4.97 -0.64 -11.64
CA HIS A 17 4.86 0.24 -12.79
C HIS A 17 3.46 0.85 -12.91
N MET A 18 2.40 0.03 -12.79
CA MET A 18 1.02 0.53 -12.84
C MET A 18 0.72 1.49 -11.68
N CYS A 19 1.18 1.19 -10.46
CA CYS A 19 1.05 2.10 -9.31
C CYS A 19 1.75 3.45 -9.57
N ASP A 20 2.96 3.43 -10.16
CA ASP A 20 3.68 4.67 -10.50
C ASP A 20 2.96 5.47 -11.57
N MET A 21 2.46 4.82 -12.63
CA MET A 21 1.69 5.46 -13.68
C MET A 21 0.40 6.11 -13.16
N TYR A 22 -0.30 5.44 -12.24
CA TYR A 22 -1.48 5.98 -11.57
C TYR A 22 -1.12 7.21 -10.72
N LEU A 23 -0.13 7.09 -9.82
CA LEU A 23 0.26 8.17 -8.91
C LEU A 23 0.87 9.37 -9.63
N SER A 24 1.55 9.14 -10.76
CA SER A 24 2.10 10.19 -11.62
C SER A 24 1.07 10.81 -12.58
N LYS A 25 -0.23 10.42 -12.46
CA LYS A 25 -1.35 10.90 -13.28
C LYS A 25 -1.12 10.71 -14.78
N LYS A 26 -0.40 9.65 -15.15
CA LYS A 26 -0.18 9.25 -16.55
C LYS A 26 -1.24 8.28 -17.07
N MET A 27 -2.19 7.91 -16.22
CA MET A 27 -3.39 7.16 -16.57
C MET A 27 -4.58 8.11 -16.56
N ASP A 28 -5.51 7.92 -17.50
CA ASP A 28 -6.76 8.65 -17.52
C ASP A 28 -7.65 8.20 -16.33
N PRO A 29 -7.95 9.09 -15.36
CA PRO A 29 -8.75 8.74 -14.19
C PRO A 29 -10.17 8.28 -14.53
N GLU A 30 -10.72 8.74 -15.66
CA GLU A 30 -12.07 8.34 -16.09
C GLU A 30 -12.10 6.92 -16.66
N SER A 31 -10.94 6.41 -17.07
CA SER A 31 -10.78 5.06 -17.65
C SER A 31 -10.58 3.95 -16.62
N LEU A 32 -10.34 4.29 -15.36
CA LEU A 32 -9.99 3.35 -14.30
C LEU A 32 -11.13 3.18 -13.31
N ASP A 33 -11.60 1.94 -13.17
CA ASP A 33 -12.51 1.61 -12.09
C ASP A 33 -11.79 1.72 -10.74
N PHE A 34 -12.50 2.27 -9.76
CA PHE A 34 -11.92 2.56 -8.46
C PHE A 34 -11.43 1.30 -7.72
N LEU A 35 -12.17 0.19 -7.81
CA LEU A 35 -11.75 -1.07 -7.19
C LEU A 35 -10.56 -1.69 -7.94
N GLN A 36 -10.41 -1.45 -9.24
CA GLN A 36 -9.21 -1.84 -9.98
C GLN A 36 -7.97 -1.12 -9.42
N VAL A 37 -8.07 0.19 -9.18
CA VAL A 37 -6.98 0.96 -8.56
C VAL A 37 -6.64 0.42 -7.18
N HIS A 38 -7.64 0.19 -6.33
CA HIS A 38 -7.41 -0.36 -4.99
C HIS A 38 -6.75 -1.75 -5.04
N SER A 39 -7.27 -2.63 -5.90
CA SER A 39 -6.75 -3.98 -6.14
C SER A 39 -5.29 -3.97 -6.58
N MET A 40 -4.92 -3.06 -7.48
CA MET A 40 -3.54 -2.89 -7.95
C MET A 40 -2.57 -2.61 -6.79
N PHE A 41 -2.93 -1.73 -5.85
CA PHE A 41 -2.11 -1.47 -4.67
C PHE A 41 -2.02 -2.66 -3.71
N ALA A 42 -3.09 -3.45 -3.56
CA ALA A 42 -3.09 -4.67 -2.76
C ALA A 42 -2.22 -5.77 -3.39
N LEU A 43 -2.30 -5.94 -4.71
CA LEU A 43 -1.46 -6.85 -5.47
C LEU A 43 0.02 -6.50 -5.31
N ASN A 44 0.38 -5.21 -5.38
CA ASN A 44 1.75 -4.75 -5.18
C ASN A 44 2.32 -5.13 -3.81
N ARG A 45 1.50 -5.09 -2.74
CA ARG A 45 1.90 -5.59 -1.42
C ARG A 45 2.10 -7.11 -1.43
N ARG A 46 1.17 -7.83 -2.05
CA ARG A 46 1.20 -9.30 -2.14
C ARG A 46 2.46 -9.80 -2.86
N GLU A 47 2.88 -9.11 -3.92
CA GLU A 47 4.10 -9.44 -4.67
C GLU A 47 5.37 -9.30 -3.82
N ALA A 48 5.40 -8.38 -2.87
CA ALA A 48 6.55 -8.18 -1.98
C ALA A 48 6.64 -9.22 -0.85
N GLU A 49 5.53 -9.89 -0.49
CA GLU A 49 5.46 -10.78 0.68
C GLU A 49 6.51 -11.89 0.72
N PRO A 50 6.81 -12.63 -0.37
CA PRO A 50 7.80 -13.69 -0.31
C PRO A 50 9.19 -13.18 0.12
N SER A 51 9.57 -11.99 -0.38
CA SER A 51 10.82 -11.32 -0.04
C SER A 51 10.84 -10.86 1.41
N LEU A 52 9.75 -10.21 1.87
CA LEU A 52 9.64 -9.77 3.26
C LEU A 52 9.67 -10.95 4.24
N LEU A 53 8.95 -12.04 3.94
CA LEU A 53 8.98 -13.27 4.74
C LEU A 53 10.37 -13.89 4.79
N GLN A 54 11.11 -13.88 3.69
CA GLN A 54 12.50 -14.33 3.67
C GLN A 54 13.36 -13.48 4.60
N ARG A 55 13.28 -12.14 4.51
CA ARG A 55 14.03 -11.22 5.39
C ARG A 55 13.70 -11.44 6.86
N LEU A 56 12.44 -11.64 7.21
CA LEU A 56 12.03 -11.97 8.57
C LEU A 56 12.69 -13.26 9.06
N ARG A 57 12.71 -14.32 8.23
CA ARG A 57 13.39 -15.60 8.57
C ARG A 57 14.89 -15.46 8.73
N GLU A 58 15.51 -14.53 7.98
CA GLU A 58 16.93 -14.17 8.11
C GLU A 58 17.24 -13.34 9.37
N GLY A 59 16.21 -12.95 10.16
CA GLY A 59 16.36 -12.20 11.40
C GLY A 59 16.37 -10.67 11.23
N TYR A 60 15.88 -10.16 10.10
CA TYR A 60 15.73 -8.72 9.89
C TYR A 60 14.49 -8.17 10.60
N ILE A 61 14.61 -6.94 11.09
CA ILE A 61 13.47 -6.09 11.44
C ILE A 61 13.07 -5.34 10.18
N ILE A 62 11.80 -5.41 9.80
CA ILE A 62 11.28 -4.71 8.64
C ILE A 62 10.60 -3.42 9.09
N VAL A 63 11.04 -2.29 8.54
CA VAL A 63 10.40 -0.98 8.75
C VAL A 63 9.84 -0.54 7.41
N CYS A 64 8.52 -0.48 7.29
CA CYS A 64 7.87 -0.09 6.04
C CYS A 64 7.11 1.23 6.16
N SER A 65 7.38 2.13 5.22
CA SER A 65 6.60 3.35 5.03
C SER A 65 5.33 3.03 4.26
N ARG A 66 4.18 3.19 4.93
CA ARG A 66 2.84 2.80 4.47
C ARG A 66 2.68 1.27 4.30
N TYR A 67 1.43 0.83 4.36
CA TYR A 67 1.03 -0.57 4.16
C TYR A 67 -0.48 -0.64 3.84
N ALA A 68 -1.14 -1.78 4.10
CA ALA A 68 -2.57 -2.00 3.86
C ALA A 68 -3.49 -0.86 4.36
N TYR A 69 -3.24 -0.33 5.56
CA TYR A 69 -4.03 0.77 6.14
C TYR A 69 -4.05 2.03 5.25
N SER A 70 -2.94 2.36 4.59
CA SER A 70 -2.92 3.48 3.64
C SER A 70 -3.81 3.17 2.43
N GLY A 71 -3.75 1.96 1.89
CA GLY A 71 -4.61 1.53 0.77
C GLY A 71 -6.09 1.70 1.09
N VAL A 72 -6.53 1.21 2.24
CA VAL A 72 -7.92 1.37 2.71
C VAL A 72 -8.27 2.84 2.91
N ALA A 73 -7.45 3.62 3.63
CA ALA A 73 -7.76 5.02 3.94
C ALA A 73 -7.86 5.91 2.70
N TYR A 74 -6.93 5.79 1.74
CA TYR A 74 -6.99 6.55 0.48
C TYR A 74 -8.22 6.15 -0.33
N SER A 75 -8.51 4.86 -0.40
CA SER A 75 -9.68 4.37 -1.10
C SER A 75 -10.98 4.87 -0.47
N MET A 76 -11.15 4.76 0.84
CA MET A 76 -12.33 5.29 1.53
C MET A 76 -12.53 6.78 1.30
N SER A 77 -11.45 7.57 1.15
CA SER A 77 -11.56 9.01 0.87
C SER A 77 -12.12 9.37 -0.52
N LYS A 78 -12.16 8.41 -1.45
CA LYS A 78 -12.48 8.63 -2.87
C LYS A 78 -13.77 7.97 -3.34
N GLY A 79 -14.38 7.10 -2.53
CA GLY A 79 -15.55 6.32 -2.94
C GLY A 79 -16.44 5.92 -1.77
N THR A 80 -17.54 5.23 -2.08
CA THR A 80 -18.58 4.83 -1.11
C THR A 80 -18.47 3.37 -0.66
N HIS A 81 -17.30 2.73 -0.82
CA HIS A 81 -17.12 1.34 -0.43
C HIS A 81 -16.97 1.18 1.09
N SER A 82 -17.44 0.06 1.61
CA SER A 82 -17.30 -0.24 3.04
C SER A 82 -15.84 -0.54 3.40
N LEU A 83 -15.48 -0.27 4.65
CA LEU A 83 -14.20 -0.67 5.23
C LEU A 83 -13.95 -2.17 5.05
N GLU A 84 -15.00 -3.00 5.24
CA GLU A 84 -14.91 -4.45 5.12
C GLU A 84 -14.53 -4.88 3.69
N THR A 85 -15.17 -4.30 2.67
CA THR A 85 -14.87 -4.61 1.27
C THR A 85 -13.42 -4.28 0.93
N LEU A 86 -12.92 -3.12 1.36
CA LEU A 86 -11.55 -2.71 1.05
C LEU A 86 -10.52 -3.52 1.84
N ALA A 87 -10.76 -3.74 3.13
CA ALA A 87 -9.87 -4.55 3.97
C ALA A 87 -9.76 -6.01 3.49
N ALA A 88 -10.78 -6.54 2.81
CA ALA A 88 -10.76 -7.89 2.26
C ALA A 88 -9.65 -8.12 1.22
N TYR A 89 -9.18 -7.07 0.53
CA TYR A 89 -8.10 -7.18 -0.47
C TYR A 89 -6.74 -7.50 0.14
N ASP A 90 -6.52 -7.17 1.41
CA ASP A 90 -5.29 -7.47 2.15
C ASP A 90 -5.47 -8.62 3.16
N LYS A 91 -6.64 -9.28 3.16
CA LYS A 91 -6.91 -10.35 4.12
C LYS A 91 -5.99 -11.55 3.85
N GLY A 92 -5.29 -11.99 4.90
CA GLY A 92 -4.34 -13.09 4.83
C GLY A 92 -2.96 -12.70 4.30
N HIS A 93 -2.72 -11.39 4.10
CA HIS A 93 -1.39 -10.87 3.84
C HIS A 93 -0.54 -10.83 5.11
N LEU A 94 0.77 -10.60 4.95
CA LEU A 94 1.73 -10.42 6.04
C LEU A 94 1.29 -9.26 6.95
N GLU A 95 0.85 -9.58 8.17
CA GLU A 95 0.38 -8.58 9.12
C GLU A 95 1.55 -7.88 9.84
N PRO A 96 1.56 -6.55 9.94
CA PRO A 96 2.54 -5.85 10.74
C PRO A 96 2.41 -6.22 12.22
N HIS A 97 3.53 -6.54 12.88
CA HIS A 97 3.55 -6.74 14.33
C HIS A 97 3.21 -5.46 15.11
N GLN A 98 3.53 -4.30 14.55
CA GLN A 98 3.23 -3.00 15.11
C GLN A 98 2.94 -2.00 14.01
N VAL A 99 1.95 -1.14 14.24
CA VAL A 99 1.58 -0.03 13.36
C VAL A 99 1.78 1.27 14.11
N ILE A 100 2.58 2.18 13.55
CA ILE A 100 2.81 3.50 14.13
C ILE A 100 2.10 4.52 13.23
N MET A 101 1.02 5.10 13.75
CA MET A 101 0.37 6.25 13.12
C MET A 101 1.08 7.53 13.58
N LEU A 102 1.50 8.35 12.62
CA LEU A 102 2.09 9.66 12.88
C LEU A 102 1.01 10.73 12.68
N PRO A 103 0.32 11.17 13.75
CA PRO A 103 -0.72 12.19 13.61
C PRO A 103 -0.07 13.53 13.29
N VAL A 104 -0.59 14.21 12.27
CA VAL A 104 -0.19 15.56 11.88
C VAL A 104 -1.47 16.36 11.66
N ARG A 105 -1.51 17.60 12.14
CA ARG A 105 -2.62 18.50 11.86
C ARG A 105 -2.58 18.89 10.38
N VAL A 106 -3.75 19.03 9.75
CA VAL A 106 -3.82 19.32 8.30
C VAL A 106 -3.02 20.58 7.96
N GLU A 107 -3.12 21.61 8.81
CA GLU A 107 -2.43 22.90 8.64
C GLU A 107 -0.90 22.80 8.77
N GLU A 108 -0.40 21.73 9.41
CA GLU A 108 1.04 21.45 9.53
C GLU A 108 1.54 20.58 8.38
N ALA A 109 0.68 19.74 7.80
CA ALA A 109 1.01 18.85 6.69
C ALA A 109 1.06 19.57 5.33
N GLU A 110 0.45 20.75 5.22
CA GLU A 110 0.42 21.59 4.00
C GLU A 110 1.64 22.52 3.86
N LYS A 111 2.54 22.56 4.84
CA LYS A 111 3.77 23.35 4.82
C LYS A 111 4.92 22.59 4.16
#